data_AF-A0A7C7QF43-F1
#
_entry.id   AF-A0A7C7QF43-F1
#
_cell.length_a   1.000
_cell.length_b   1.000
_cell.length_c   1.000
_cell.angle_alpha   90.00
_cell.angle_beta   90.00
_cell.angle_gamma   90.00
#
_symmetry.space_group_name_H-M   'P 1'
#
loop_
_entity.id
_entity.type
_entity.pdbx_description
1 polymer ?
#
loop_
_entity_poly.entity_id
_entity_poly.type
_entity_poly.pdbx_seq_one_letter_code
_entity_poly.pdbx_strand_id
1 'polypeptide(L)'
;MGFYRLEELIKRKEAEQEVLIRVNPGVEPKARIPASGSWSKFGFPLAGSSEHLARDIMRKAGKSQFLKPVGVHFHLGSQVLDPIWFSKALDLVLEFLSWTIEGPGFEIEVIDVGGGYPVKYVEDVPSLEEFSSLITEKINDWAIKEGIEPILIVESGRYLMASAGTLVASVVNLKIAGEGQLAILDAGYNLLLDAVLLNQSYPVRVIGKGETKALTEVKLAGNLCDSFDVLIPPGGRGRGIRIKLPTLEIGDLVAFEMAGAYTNVFNLPFNCKTKPPIIFRDSEGKLVMARAREDIEDLYKEESPRS
;
A
#
# COMPACT_ATOMS: atom_id res chain seq x y z
N MET A 1 -13.45 -18.69 -12.92
CA MET A 1 -14.19 -19.31 -11.79
C MET A 1 -14.82 -18.29 -10.85
N GLY A 2 -14.14 -17.17 -10.51
CA GLY A 2 -14.70 -16.11 -9.65
C GLY A 2 -15.98 -15.47 -10.19
N PHE A 3 -16.00 -15.08 -11.48
CA PHE A 3 -17.19 -14.52 -12.14
C PHE A 3 -18.45 -15.38 -11.96
N TYR A 4 -18.38 -16.68 -12.28
CA TYR A 4 -19.56 -17.57 -12.19
C TYR A 4 -20.08 -17.71 -10.76
N ARG A 5 -19.18 -17.74 -9.77
CA ARG A 5 -19.60 -17.76 -8.35
C ARG A 5 -20.31 -16.47 -7.96
N LEU A 6 -19.82 -15.32 -8.41
CA LEU A 6 -20.47 -14.04 -8.15
C LEU A 6 -21.85 -13.99 -8.82
N GLU A 7 -21.94 -14.35 -10.09
CA GLU A 7 -23.21 -14.40 -10.83
C GLU A 7 -24.23 -15.33 -10.16
N GLU A 8 -23.81 -16.52 -9.71
CA GLU A 8 -24.67 -17.44 -8.98
C GLU A 8 -25.18 -16.84 -7.66
N LEU A 9 -24.33 -16.15 -6.92
CA LEU A 9 -24.71 -15.50 -5.65
C LEU A 9 -25.69 -14.34 -5.87
N ILE A 10 -25.46 -13.51 -6.89
CA ILE A 10 -26.34 -12.39 -7.23
C ILE A 10 -27.68 -12.90 -7.75
N LYS A 11 -27.67 -13.94 -8.59
CA LYS A 11 -28.89 -14.64 -9.03
C LYS A 11 -29.72 -15.16 -7.87
N ARG A 12 -29.11 -15.80 -6.87
CA ARG A 12 -29.80 -16.29 -5.66
C ARG A 12 -30.41 -15.17 -4.82
N LYS A 13 -29.89 -13.95 -4.93
CA LYS A 13 -30.42 -12.76 -4.26
C LYS A 13 -31.47 -12.03 -5.10
N GLU A 14 -31.79 -12.51 -6.30
CA GLU A 14 -32.71 -11.87 -7.25
C GLU A 14 -32.38 -10.39 -7.46
N ALA A 15 -31.07 -10.08 -7.53
CA ALA A 15 -30.55 -8.74 -7.66
C ALA A 15 -29.78 -8.57 -8.98
N GLU A 16 -29.45 -7.32 -9.29
CA GLU A 16 -28.49 -6.95 -10.32
C GLU A 16 -27.31 -6.21 -9.66
N GLN A 17 -26.10 -6.40 -10.18
CA GLN A 17 -24.89 -5.82 -9.62
C GLN A 17 -23.98 -5.27 -10.71
N GLU A 18 -23.64 -3.99 -10.60
CA GLU A 18 -22.59 -3.38 -11.40
C GLU A 18 -21.23 -3.90 -10.98
N VAL A 19 -20.39 -4.22 -11.97
CA VAL A 19 -19.06 -4.78 -11.74
C VAL A 19 -18.01 -4.11 -12.62
N LEU A 20 -16.81 -3.95 -12.07
CA LEU A 20 -15.60 -3.70 -12.86
C LEU A 20 -14.89 -5.02 -13.10
N ILE A 21 -14.45 -5.24 -14.34
CA ILE A 21 -13.60 -6.39 -14.66
C ILE A 21 -12.15 -6.00 -14.43
N ARG A 22 -11.48 -6.66 -13.48
CA ARG A 22 -10.04 -6.44 -13.28
C ARG A 22 -9.27 -7.04 -14.46
N VAL A 23 -8.50 -6.20 -15.15
CA VAL A 23 -7.60 -6.59 -16.23
C VAL A 23 -6.15 -6.50 -15.77
N ASN A 24 -5.29 -7.27 -16.41
CA ASN A 24 -3.85 -7.27 -16.20
C ASN A 24 -3.18 -6.83 -17.51
N PRO A 25 -2.70 -5.59 -17.59
CA PRO A 25 -2.04 -5.09 -18.80
C PRO A 25 -0.74 -5.82 -19.12
N GLY A 26 -0.22 -6.69 -18.24
CA GLY A 26 0.99 -7.47 -18.51
C GLY A 26 2.28 -6.64 -18.53
N VAL A 27 2.20 -5.33 -18.26
CA VAL A 27 3.38 -4.49 -18.05
C VAL A 27 4.01 -4.80 -16.70
N GLU A 28 5.34 -4.73 -16.62
CA GLU A 28 6.09 -4.99 -15.38
C GLU A 28 6.83 -3.72 -14.96
N PRO A 29 6.18 -2.84 -14.18
CA PRO A 29 6.84 -1.64 -13.70
C PRO A 29 8.00 -1.99 -12.76
N LYS A 30 9.02 -1.12 -12.74
CA LYS A 30 9.91 -1.04 -11.57
C LYS A 30 9.12 -0.48 -10.40
N ALA A 31 8.36 -1.36 -9.74
CA ALA A 31 7.60 -1.10 -8.53
C ALA A 31 8.23 -1.84 -7.35
N ARG A 32 8.07 -1.32 -6.14
CA ARG A 32 8.53 -2.01 -4.93
C ARG A 32 7.76 -3.31 -4.71
N ILE A 33 6.46 -3.31 -5.04
CA ILE A 33 5.58 -4.47 -5.00
C ILE A 33 4.79 -4.50 -6.32
N PRO A 34 5.19 -5.31 -7.32
CA PRO A 34 4.46 -5.40 -8.58
C PRO A 34 3.13 -6.14 -8.38
N ALA A 35 2.07 -5.67 -9.05
CA ALA A 35 0.74 -6.33 -9.05
C ALA A 35 0.24 -6.69 -10.46
N SER A 36 0.99 -6.35 -11.49
CA SER A 36 0.79 -6.76 -12.89
C SER A 36 1.96 -7.64 -13.37
N GLY A 37 1.84 -8.20 -14.58
CA GLY A 37 2.85 -9.07 -15.18
C GLY A 37 2.33 -10.48 -15.46
N SER A 38 3.10 -11.26 -16.21
CA SER A 38 2.69 -12.55 -16.78
C SER A 38 2.31 -13.62 -15.73
N TRP A 39 2.92 -13.56 -14.55
CA TRP A 39 2.66 -14.48 -13.42
C TRP A 39 1.79 -13.86 -12.32
N SER A 40 1.20 -12.69 -12.55
CA SER A 40 0.33 -12.07 -11.56
C SER A 40 -0.92 -12.92 -11.33
N LYS A 41 -1.27 -13.13 -10.06
CA LYS A 41 -2.52 -13.80 -9.66
C LYS A 41 -3.78 -12.95 -9.90
N PHE A 42 -3.61 -11.71 -10.34
CA PHE A 42 -4.69 -10.72 -10.42
C PHE A 42 -5.06 -10.38 -11.86
N GLY A 43 -6.37 -10.24 -12.08
CA GLY A 43 -6.94 -9.74 -13.34
C GLY A 43 -6.83 -10.71 -14.51
N PHE A 44 -7.57 -10.41 -15.57
CA PHE A 44 -7.48 -11.14 -16.84
C PHE A 44 -6.38 -10.52 -17.71
N PRO A 45 -5.43 -11.30 -18.24
CA PRO A 45 -4.33 -10.77 -19.03
C PRO A 45 -4.85 -10.10 -20.31
N LEU A 46 -4.26 -8.96 -20.68
CA LEU A 46 -4.50 -8.27 -21.96
C LEU A 46 -3.40 -8.52 -22.99
N ALA A 47 -2.36 -9.26 -22.61
CA ALA A 47 -1.25 -9.59 -23.49
C ALA A 47 -0.79 -11.04 -23.27
N GLY A 48 -0.13 -11.60 -24.28
CA GLY A 48 0.44 -12.94 -24.24
C GLY A 48 -0.57 -14.04 -24.58
N SER A 49 -0.18 -15.31 -24.37
CA SER A 49 -0.94 -16.48 -24.86
C SER A 49 -2.36 -16.63 -24.29
N SER A 50 -2.67 -15.94 -23.19
CA SER A 50 -3.95 -16.03 -22.49
C SER A 50 -4.82 -14.77 -22.63
N GLU A 51 -4.45 -13.81 -23.48
CA GLU A 51 -5.17 -12.53 -23.63
C GLU A 51 -6.66 -12.69 -24.01
N HIS A 52 -6.99 -13.78 -24.73
CA HIS A 52 -8.35 -14.11 -25.12
C HIS A 52 -9.30 -14.23 -23.93
N LEU A 53 -8.79 -14.58 -22.74
CA LEU A 53 -9.60 -14.75 -21.53
C LEU A 53 -10.28 -13.44 -21.09
N ALA A 54 -9.65 -12.29 -21.30
CA ALA A 54 -10.25 -10.99 -20.98
C ALA A 54 -11.45 -10.70 -21.89
N ARG A 55 -11.33 -10.98 -23.19
CA ARG A 55 -12.43 -10.82 -24.16
C ARG A 55 -13.58 -11.79 -23.87
N ASP A 56 -13.25 -13.04 -23.52
CA ASP A 56 -14.24 -14.07 -23.20
C ASP A 56 -15.05 -13.73 -21.95
N ILE A 57 -14.39 -13.23 -20.89
CA ILE A 57 -15.10 -12.86 -19.67
C ILE A 57 -15.96 -11.61 -19.88
N MET A 58 -15.48 -10.63 -20.64
CA MET A 58 -16.23 -9.43 -20.94
C MET A 58 -17.52 -9.79 -21.70
N ARG A 59 -17.41 -10.55 -22.80
CA ARG A 59 -18.56 -11.07 -23.56
C ARG A 59 -19.57 -11.84 -22.71
N LYS A 60 -19.10 -12.61 -21.73
CA LYS A 60 -19.99 -13.33 -20.80
C LYS A 60 -20.70 -12.37 -19.85
N ALA A 61 -19.97 -11.40 -19.31
CA ALA A 61 -20.53 -10.38 -18.44
C ALA A 61 -21.60 -9.55 -19.16
N GLY A 62 -21.38 -9.09 -20.39
CA GLY A 62 -22.37 -8.31 -21.15
C GLY A 62 -23.62 -9.10 -21.57
N LYS A 63 -23.61 -10.43 -21.45
CA LYS A 63 -24.79 -11.29 -21.66
C LYS A 63 -25.46 -11.70 -20.35
N SER A 64 -24.89 -11.35 -19.21
CA SER A 64 -25.46 -11.68 -17.91
C SER A 64 -26.71 -10.84 -17.66
N GLN A 65 -27.73 -11.47 -17.08
CA GLN A 65 -28.93 -10.76 -16.59
C GLN A 65 -28.76 -10.30 -15.14
N PHE A 66 -27.62 -10.62 -14.50
CA PHE A 66 -27.39 -10.38 -13.08
C PHE A 66 -26.18 -9.48 -12.83
N LEU A 67 -25.21 -9.47 -13.75
CA LEU A 67 -24.02 -8.66 -13.67
C LEU A 67 -24.01 -7.65 -14.81
N LYS A 68 -23.85 -6.38 -14.47
CA LYS A 68 -23.70 -5.28 -15.43
C LYS A 68 -22.23 -4.83 -15.45
N PRO A 69 -21.42 -5.24 -16.44
CA PRO A 69 -20.05 -4.75 -16.56
C PRO A 69 -20.04 -3.28 -17.00
N VAL A 70 -19.67 -2.37 -16.10
CA VAL A 70 -19.68 -0.91 -16.36
C VAL A 70 -18.29 -0.34 -16.63
N GLY A 71 -17.27 -1.20 -16.68
CA GLY A 71 -15.90 -0.73 -16.82
C GLY A 71 -14.85 -1.77 -16.47
N VAL A 72 -13.61 -1.28 -16.36
CA VAL A 72 -12.44 -2.09 -16.03
C VAL A 72 -11.65 -1.46 -14.90
N HIS A 73 -10.89 -2.31 -14.21
CA HIS A 73 -9.92 -1.91 -13.22
C HIS A 73 -8.56 -2.52 -13.54
N PHE A 74 -7.47 -1.79 -13.36
CA PHE A 74 -6.12 -2.36 -13.30
C PHE A 74 -5.32 -1.74 -12.17
N HIS A 75 -4.32 -2.47 -11.68
CA HIS A 75 -3.41 -1.97 -10.65
C HIS A 75 -2.00 -2.50 -10.90
N LEU A 76 -1.05 -1.57 -11.06
CA LEU A 76 0.33 -1.88 -11.46
C LEU A 76 1.21 -2.31 -10.29
N GLY A 77 0.84 -1.93 -9.06
CA GLY A 77 1.60 -2.25 -7.86
C GLY A 77 1.74 -1.07 -6.91
N SER A 78 2.66 -1.16 -5.96
CA SER A 78 2.92 -0.12 -4.97
C SER A 78 4.26 0.56 -5.22
N GLN A 79 4.30 1.89 -5.02
CA GLN A 79 5.51 2.70 -5.14
C GLN A 79 6.10 2.61 -6.56
N VAL A 80 5.28 2.83 -7.58
CA VAL A 80 5.70 2.92 -8.98
C VAL A 80 6.44 4.23 -9.16
N LEU A 81 7.72 4.19 -9.56
CA LEU A 81 8.58 5.39 -9.59
C LEU A 81 8.65 6.07 -10.96
N ASP A 82 8.06 5.46 -11.99
CA ASP A 82 8.10 5.97 -13.36
C ASP A 82 6.67 6.01 -13.94
N PRO A 83 6.11 7.21 -14.18
CA PRO A 83 4.77 7.39 -14.74
C PRO A 83 4.55 6.69 -16.09
N ILE A 84 5.61 6.44 -16.87
CA ILE A 84 5.49 5.81 -18.19
C ILE A 84 4.79 4.45 -18.15
N TRP A 85 4.85 3.75 -17.02
CA TRP A 85 4.21 2.45 -16.86
C TRP A 85 2.69 2.54 -16.86
N PHE A 86 2.12 3.63 -16.34
CA PHE A 86 0.69 3.89 -16.46
C PHE A 86 0.31 4.19 -17.91
N SER A 87 1.12 4.97 -18.63
CA SER A 87 0.94 5.21 -20.07
C SER A 87 0.87 3.90 -20.85
N LYS A 88 1.88 3.02 -20.68
CA LYS A 88 1.94 1.73 -21.39
C LYS A 88 0.79 0.80 -21.02
N ALA A 89 0.37 0.80 -19.76
CA ALA A 89 -0.77 0.02 -19.31
C ALA A 89 -2.07 0.52 -19.97
N LEU A 90 -2.25 1.85 -20.00
CA LEU A 90 -3.41 2.49 -20.61
C LEU A 90 -3.48 2.20 -22.11
N ASP A 91 -2.37 2.16 -22.83
CA ASP A 91 -2.39 1.81 -24.26
C ASP A 91 -3.12 0.47 -24.51
N LEU A 92 -2.82 -0.56 -23.72
CA LEU A 92 -3.45 -1.88 -23.82
C LEU A 92 -4.90 -1.89 -23.28
N VAL A 93 -5.14 -1.18 -22.18
CA VAL A 93 -6.46 -1.13 -21.55
C VAL A 93 -7.46 -0.39 -22.43
N LEU A 94 -7.07 0.75 -22.99
CA LEU A 94 -7.91 1.58 -23.85
C LEU A 94 -8.18 0.88 -25.19
N GLU A 95 -7.20 0.16 -25.77
CA GLU A 95 -7.44 -0.70 -26.93
C GLU A 95 -8.49 -1.79 -26.63
N PHE A 96 -8.38 -2.45 -25.47
CA PHE A 96 -9.35 -3.44 -25.03
C PHE A 96 -10.75 -2.85 -24.79
N LEU A 97 -10.83 -1.62 -24.27
CA LEU A 97 -12.10 -0.93 -24.07
C LEU A 97 -12.73 -0.50 -25.40
N SER A 98 -11.97 0.03 -26.37
CA SER A 98 -12.49 0.31 -27.72
C SER A 98 -13.09 -0.95 -28.36
N TRP A 99 -12.40 -2.09 -28.27
CA TRP A 99 -12.94 -3.39 -28.72
C TRP A 99 -14.24 -3.78 -28.00
N THR A 100 -14.37 -3.41 -26.72
CA THR A 100 -15.55 -3.72 -25.91
C THR A 100 -16.76 -2.89 -26.34
N ILE A 101 -16.56 -1.59 -26.62
CA ILE A 101 -17.61 -0.65 -27.05
C ILE A 101 -18.22 -1.07 -28.40
N GLU A 102 -17.42 -1.65 -29.31
CA GLU A 102 -17.93 -2.21 -30.57
C GLU A 102 -18.84 -3.43 -30.36
N GLY A 103 -18.80 -4.07 -29.19
CA GLY A 103 -19.60 -5.23 -28.83
C GLY A 103 -20.98 -4.86 -28.26
N PRO A 104 -22.01 -5.71 -28.44
CA PRO A 104 -23.32 -5.46 -27.85
C PRO A 104 -23.31 -5.62 -26.32
N GLY A 105 -24.00 -4.73 -25.62
CA GLY A 105 -24.31 -4.87 -24.19
C GLY A 105 -23.26 -4.28 -23.24
N PHE A 106 -22.43 -3.34 -23.70
CA PHE A 106 -21.46 -2.65 -22.86
C PHE A 106 -21.61 -1.14 -22.95
N GLU A 107 -21.62 -0.52 -21.78
CA GLU A 107 -21.44 0.92 -21.61
C GLU A 107 -20.24 1.10 -20.68
N ILE A 108 -19.22 1.82 -21.13
CA ILE A 108 -18.03 2.08 -20.32
C ILE A 108 -18.30 3.35 -19.52
N GLU A 109 -18.72 3.16 -18.27
CA GLU A 109 -19.02 4.25 -17.33
C GLU A 109 -17.82 4.54 -16.43
N VAL A 110 -16.94 3.56 -16.20
CA VAL A 110 -15.84 3.68 -15.22
C VAL A 110 -14.52 3.13 -15.77
N ILE A 111 -13.44 3.88 -15.55
CA ILE A 111 -12.07 3.40 -15.71
C ILE A 111 -11.36 3.59 -14.38
N ASP A 112 -11.01 2.47 -13.74
CA ASP A 112 -10.25 2.47 -12.50
C ASP A 112 -8.79 2.12 -12.77
N VAL A 113 -7.90 3.07 -12.53
CA VAL A 113 -6.45 2.91 -12.74
C VAL A 113 -5.71 2.39 -11.50
N GLY A 114 -6.47 2.07 -10.44
CA GLY A 114 -5.98 1.57 -9.18
C GLY A 114 -5.11 2.58 -8.43
N GLY A 115 -4.32 2.08 -7.48
CA GLY A 115 -3.32 2.87 -6.76
C GLY A 115 -1.91 2.72 -7.34
N GLY A 116 -0.92 3.04 -6.50
CA GLY A 116 0.50 2.77 -6.79
C GLY A 116 1.40 4.00 -6.84
N TYR A 117 0.79 5.19 -6.77
CA TYR A 117 1.46 6.48 -6.70
C TYR A 117 2.52 6.47 -5.59
N PRO A 118 3.73 6.96 -5.88
CA PRO A 118 4.81 6.94 -4.94
C PRO A 118 4.64 8.05 -3.89
N VAL A 119 5.11 7.78 -2.67
CA VAL A 119 5.35 8.82 -1.67
C VAL A 119 6.84 8.93 -1.38
N LYS A 120 7.30 10.14 -1.08
CA LYS A 120 8.67 10.40 -0.68
C LYS A 120 8.87 9.94 0.78
N TYR A 121 9.49 8.78 0.96
CA TYR A 121 10.03 8.39 2.26
C TYR A 121 11.42 9.02 2.43
N VAL A 122 12.41 8.48 1.71
CA VAL A 122 13.81 8.89 1.80
C VAL A 122 14.29 9.43 0.46
N GLU A 123 14.07 8.63 -0.58
CA GLU A 123 14.43 8.95 -1.95
C GLU A 123 13.38 9.86 -2.58
N ASP A 124 13.82 10.74 -3.47
CA ASP A 124 12.93 11.56 -4.28
C ASP A 124 12.06 10.69 -5.21
N VAL A 125 10.85 11.16 -5.47
CA VAL A 125 9.86 10.50 -6.32
C VAL A 125 9.19 11.53 -7.23
N PRO A 126 8.66 11.13 -8.39
CA PRO A 126 7.89 12.05 -9.22
C PRO A 126 6.66 12.58 -8.48
N SER A 127 6.26 13.79 -8.86
CA SER A 127 5.08 14.47 -8.34
C SER A 127 3.78 13.77 -8.77
N LEU A 128 2.71 14.01 -8.02
CA LEU A 128 1.38 13.53 -8.41
C LEU A 128 0.96 14.08 -9.79
N GLU A 129 1.33 15.32 -10.09
CA GLU A 129 1.03 16.00 -11.36
C GLU A 129 1.61 15.26 -12.58
N GLU A 130 2.83 14.73 -12.46
CA GLU A 130 3.49 13.95 -13.52
C GLU A 130 2.72 12.64 -13.80
N PHE A 131 2.15 12.00 -12.79
CA PHE A 131 1.30 10.83 -12.98
C PHE A 131 -0.09 11.21 -13.50
N SER A 132 -0.75 12.18 -12.87
CA SER A 132 -2.13 12.54 -13.19
C SER A 132 -2.24 13.06 -14.61
N SER A 133 -1.35 13.97 -15.03
CA SER A 133 -1.39 14.56 -16.37
C SER A 133 -1.33 13.50 -17.46
N LEU A 134 -0.37 12.57 -17.35
CA LEU A 134 -0.17 11.49 -18.33
C LEU A 134 -1.32 10.48 -18.36
N ILE A 135 -1.95 10.20 -17.21
CA ILE A 135 -3.13 9.34 -17.13
C ILE A 135 -4.36 10.04 -17.72
N THR A 136 -4.62 11.28 -17.30
CA THR A 136 -5.82 12.01 -17.72
C THR A 136 -5.78 12.39 -19.19
N GLU A 137 -4.62 12.78 -19.72
CA GLU A 137 -4.46 13.10 -21.15
C GLU A 137 -4.87 11.91 -22.03
N LYS A 138 -4.31 10.71 -21.76
CA LYS A 138 -4.65 9.50 -22.50
C LYS A 138 -6.11 9.11 -22.41
N ILE A 139 -6.68 9.16 -21.20
CA ILE A 139 -8.08 8.79 -21.00
C ILE A 139 -9.01 9.80 -21.69
N ASN A 140 -8.71 11.09 -21.60
CA ASN A 140 -9.50 12.14 -22.25
C ASN A 140 -9.44 12.05 -23.78
N ASP A 141 -8.24 11.87 -24.35
CA ASP A 141 -8.08 11.71 -25.81
C ASP A 141 -8.88 10.51 -26.33
N TRP A 142 -8.81 9.39 -25.61
CA TRP A 142 -9.58 8.19 -25.93
C TRP A 142 -11.09 8.43 -25.77
N ALA A 143 -11.52 9.05 -24.67
CA ALA A 143 -12.92 9.32 -24.39
C ALA A 143 -13.55 10.24 -25.45
N ILE A 144 -12.82 11.28 -25.89
CA ILE A 144 -13.23 12.17 -26.99
C ILE A 144 -13.39 11.38 -28.30
N LYS A 145 -12.43 10.50 -28.62
CA LYS A 145 -12.46 9.68 -29.82
C LYS A 145 -13.66 8.72 -29.84
N GLU A 146 -13.95 8.07 -28.72
CA GLU A 146 -15.03 7.10 -28.60
C GLU A 146 -16.39 7.76 -28.31
N GLY A 147 -16.42 9.07 -28.02
CA GLY A 147 -17.65 9.84 -27.79
C GLY A 147 -18.34 9.55 -26.46
N ILE A 148 -17.56 9.29 -25.40
CA ILE A 148 -18.05 8.93 -24.05
C ILE A 148 -17.36 9.76 -22.96
N GLU A 149 -17.90 9.71 -21.74
CA GLU A 149 -17.37 10.45 -20.59
C GLU A 149 -17.28 9.53 -19.35
N PRO A 150 -16.26 8.66 -19.25
CA PRO A 150 -16.12 7.74 -18.14
C PRO A 150 -15.67 8.44 -16.85
N ILE A 151 -16.09 7.92 -15.71
CA ILE A 151 -15.56 8.28 -14.40
C ILE A 151 -14.17 7.64 -14.22
N LEU A 152 -13.17 8.46 -13.93
CA LEU A 152 -11.84 8.00 -13.52
C LEU A 152 -11.80 7.73 -12.02
N ILE A 153 -11.46 6.50 -11.63
CA ILE A 153 -11.22 6.11 -10.22
C ILE A 153 -9.72 5.91 -10.00
N VAL A 154 -9.25 6.37 -8.83
CA VAL A 154 -7.88 6.21 -8.35
C VAL A 154 -7.89 5.68 -6.91
N GLU A 155 -7.18 4.58 -6.65
CA GLU A 155 -7.20 3.85 -5.36
C GLU A 155 -5.91 4.03 -4.54
N SER A 156 -5.41 5.27 -4.41
CA SER A 156 -4.08 5.52 -3.83
C SER A 156 -4.03 5.58 -2.30
N GLY A 157 -4.14 4.43 -1.63
CA GLY A 157 -4.12 4.36 -0.17
C GLY A 157 -2.79 4.81 0.48
N ARG A 158 -1.64 4.35 -0.03
CA ARG A 158 -0.32 4.75 0.49
C ARG A 158 -0.10 6.25 0.40
N TYR A 159 -0.51 6.85 -0.72
CA TYR A 159 -0.35 8.28 -0.96
C TYR A 159 -1.12 9.13 0.04
N LEU A 160 -2.37 8.74 0.34
CA LEU A 160 -3.20 9.42 1.32
C LEU A 160 -2.73 9.21 2.76
N MET A 161 -2.31 7.99 3.10
CA MET A 161 -2.14 7.61 4.51
C MET A 161 -0.71 7.71 5.03
N ALA A 162 0.33 7.61 4.19
CA ALA A 162 1.71 7.52 4.68
C ALA A 162 2.09 8.70 5.58
N SER A 163 1.90 9.93 5.10
CA SER A 163 2.24 11.17 5.83
C SER A 163 1.32 11.47 7.02
N ALA A 164 0.15 10.85 7.09
CA ALA A 164 -0.82 11.06 8.15
C ALA A 164 -0.42 10.42 9.50
N GLY A 165 0.60 9.55 9.50
CA GLY A 165 1.03 8.83 10.70
C GLY A 165 2.52 8.94 10.98
N THR A 166 2.85 9.01 12.25
CA THR A 166 4.20 8.89 12.79
C THR A 166 4.18 7.87 13.92
N LEU A 167 5.08 6.89 13.86
CA LEU A 167 5.29 5.98 14.98
C LEU A 167 6.33 6.58 15.91
N VAL A 168 5.98 6.77 17.17
CA VAL A 168 6.91 7.24 18.20
C VAL A 168 7.26 6.07 19.12
N ALA A 169 8.55 5.86 19.31
CA ALA A 169 9.12 4.80 20.13
C ALA A 169 10.10 5.38 21.15
N SER A 170 10.18 4.77 22.33
CA SER A 170 11.12 5.16 23.38
C SER A 170 12.36 4.27 23.35
N VAL A 171 13.53 4.84 23.60
CA VAL A 171 14.75 4.05 23.85
C VAL A 171 14.63 3.37 25.21
N VAL A 172 14.58 2.04 25.23
CA VAL A 172 14.46 1.25 26.47
C VAL A 172 15.79 0.68 26.94
N ASN A 173 16.77 0.55 26.05
CA ASN A 173 18.11 0.09 26.43
C ASN A 173 19.16 0.60 25.44
N LEU A 174 20.39 0.76 25.92
CA LEU A 174 21.56 1.11 25.13
C LEU A 174 22.67 0.12 25.45
N LYS A 175 23.31 -0.42 24.41
CA LYS A 175 24.50 -1.26 24.58
C LYS A 175 25.54 -0.96 23.52
N ILE A 176 26.78 -1.29 23.83
CA ILE A 176 27.86 -1.33 22.84
C ILE A 176 27.85 -2.72 22.21
N ALA A 177 27.81 -2.78 20.88
CA ALA A 177 27.82 -4.03 20.13
C ALA A 177 28.80 -3.91 18.95
N GLY A 178 29.90 -4.68 19.02
CA GLY A 178 31.04 -4.51 18.11
C GLY A 178 31.62 -3.10 18.24
N GLU A 179 31.75 -2.41 17.11
CA GLU A 179 32.36 -1.07 17.02
C GLU A 179 31.37 0.11 17.15
N GLY A 180 30.18 -0.09 17.74
CA GLY A 180 29.18 0.99 17.78
C GLY A 180 28.05 0.81 18.80
N GLN A 181 27.28 1.87 18.97
CA GLN A 181 26.12 1.91 19.85
C GLN A 181 24.92 1.22 19.19
N LEU A 182 24.20 0.42 19.98
CA LEU A 182 22.94 -0.21 19.62
C LEU A 182 21.88 0.27 20.60
N ALA A 183 20.89 0.99 20.08
CA ALA A 183 19.72 1.42 20.82
C ALA A 183 18.56 0.45 20.59
N ILE A 184 18.01 -0.04 21.69
CA ILE A 184 16.84 -0.91 21.72
C ILE A 184 15.62 -0.03 21.99
N LEU A 185 14.62 -0.11 21.12
CA LEU A 185 13.37 0.63 21.21
C LEU A 185 12.24 -0.23 21.79
N ASP A 186 11.21 0.41 22.33
CA ASP A 186 9.95 -0.26 22.70
C ASP A 186 9.06 -0.64 21.49
N ALA A 187 9.54 -0.37 20.27
CA ALA A 187 8.95 -0.77 19.00
C ALA A 187 9.93 -1.63 18.20
N GLY A 188 9.40 -2.65 17.51
CA GLY A 188 10.15 -3.48 16.58
C GLY A 188 9.39 -3.71 15.27
N TYR A 189 9.76 -4.74 14.52
CA TYR A 189 9.04 -5.11 13.30
C TYR A 189 7.59 -5.55 13.58
N ASN A 190 7.23 -5.85 14.84
CA ASN A 190 5.85 -6.09 15.23
C ASN A 190 4.94 -4.88 14.95
N LEU A 191 5.50 -3.67 14.84
CA LEU A 191 4.80 -2.46 14.41
C LEU A 191 5.25 -2.02 13.00
N LEU A 192 6.52 -2.23 12.64
CA LEU A 192 7.08 -1.85 11.34
C LEU A 192 7.44 -3.09 10.49
N LEU A 193 6.49 -4.00 10.30
CA LEU A 193 6.78 -5.28 9.63
C LEU A 193 7.31 -5.09 8.21
N ASP A 194 6.79 -4.09 7.50
CA ASP A 194 7.23 -3.78 6.14
C ASP A 194 8.66 -3.22 6.07
N ALA A 195 9.19 -2.66 7.17
CA ALA A 195 10.60 -2.30 7.26
C ALA A 195 11.51 -3.51 7.10
N VAL A 196 11.10 -4.68 7.61
CA VAL A 196 11.86 -5.93 7.49
C VAL A 196 11.43 -6.74 6.27
N LEU A 197 10.13 -6.92 6.07
CA LEU A 197 9.56 -7.76 5.00
C LEU A 197 9.80 -7.17 3.62
N LEU A 198 9.65 -5.85 3.47
CA LEU A 198 9.74 -5.14 2.20
C LEU A 198 10.97 -4.23 2.12
N ASN A 199 11.84 -4.26 3.12
CA ASN A 199 12.98 -3.34 3.31
C ASN A 199 12.56 -1.86 3.35
N GLN A 200 11.34 -1.53 3.79
CA GLN A 200 10.82 -0.16 3.79
C GLN A 200 11.61 0.73 4.74
N SER A 201 12.25 1.76 4.20
CA SER A 201 12.92 2.78 5.01
C SER A 201 11.96 3.92 5.32
N TYR A 202 11.99 4.36 6.57
CA TYR A 202 11.23 5.50 7.07
C TYR A 202 12.20 6.63 7.44
N PRO A 203 11.86 7.91 7.25
CA PRO A 203 12.58 8.99 7.90
C PRO A 203 12.56 8.79 9.41
N VAL A 204 13.73 8.96 10.04
CA VAL A 204 13.89 8.78 11.48
C VAL A 204 14.49 10.04 12.08
N ARG A 205 13.90 10.52 13.18
CA ARG A 205 14.47 11.62 13.97
C ARG A 205 14.25 11.43 15.46
N VAL A 206 15.09 12.08 16.26
CA VAL A 206 14.91 12.19 17.71
C VAL A 206 14.02 13.39 17.99
N ILE A 207 13.07 13.25 18.90
CA ILE A 207 12.11 14.31 19.23
C ILE A 207 12.23 14.74 20.69
N GLY A 208 12.04 16.03 20.96
CA GLY A 208 12.10 16.58 22.32
C GLY A 208 13.52 16.89 22.76
N LYS A 209 13.85 16.59 24.03
CA LYS A 209 15.11 17.05 24.66
C LYS A 209 16.38 16.49 24.00
N GLY A 210 16.31 15.33 23.37
CA GLY A 210 17.44 14.70 22.70
C GLY A 210 17.81 15.30 21.35
N GLU A 211 16.94 16.14 20.76
CA GLU A 211 17.06 16.60 19.37
C GLU A 211 18.32 17.44 19.09
N THR A 212 18.77 18.24 20.06
CA THR A 212 19.92 19.16 19.90
C THR A 212 21.25 18.54 20.32
N LYS A 213 21.30 17.25 20.64
CA LYS A 213 22.54 16.57 21.04
C LYS A 213 23.46 16.34 19.81
N ALA A 214 24.75 16.16 20.07
CA ALA A 214 25.73 15.86 19.01
C ALA A 214 25.35 14.56 18.27
N LEU A 215 25.55 14.53 16.95
CA LEU A 215 25.26 13.36 16.14
C LEU A 215 26.27 12.23 16.40
N THR A 216 25.77 11.01 16.56
CA THR A 216 26.53 9.78 16.73
C THR A 216 25.99 8.69 15.82
N GLU A 217 26.86 7.78 15.37
CA GLU A 217 26.40 6.59 14.67
C GLU A 217 25.77 5.60 15.63
N VAL A 218 24.52 5.24 15.36
CA VAL A 218 23.75 4.30 16.17
C VAL A 218 23.01 3.31 15.29
N LYS A 219 22.91 2.08 15.77
CA LYS A 219 22.03 1.05 15.20
C LYS A 219 20.74 1.00 16.01
N LEU A 220 19.59 0.97 15.33
CA LEU A 220 18.29 0.81 15.97
C LEU A 220 17.81 -0.65 15.88
N ALA A 221 17.32 -1.19 16.99
CA ALA A 221 16.68 -2.49 17.07
C ALA A 221 15.44 -2.42 17.94
N GLY A 222 14.50 -3.33 17.75
CA GLY A 222 13.37 -3.47 18.64
C GLY A 222 13.68 -4.39 19.82
N ASN A 223 12.67 -4.57 20.68
CA ASN A 223 12.74 -5.36 21.89
C ASN A 223 12.14 -6.78 21.73
N LEU A 224 12.06 -7.30 20.51
CA LEU A 224 11.60 -8.66 20.24
C LEU A 224 12.76 -9.66 20.38
N CYS A 225 12.45 -10.90 20.78
CA CYS A 225 13.41 -11.99 20.87
C CYS A 225 13.72 -12.61 19.50
N ASP A 226 13.99 -11.78 18.49
CA ASP A 226 14.35 -12.19 17.13
C ASP A 226 15.53 -11.37 16.61
N SER A 227 16.55 -12.05 16.09
CA SER A 227 17.72 -11.43 15.45
C SER A 227 17.40 -10.58 14.21
N PHE A 228 16.21 -10.76 13.62
CA PHE A 228 15.72 -9.94 12.53
C PHE A 228 15.05 -8.64 13.00
N ASP A 229 14.87 -8.43 14.30
CA ASP A 229 14.30 -7.21 14.89
C ASP A 229 15.31 -6.06 14.95
N VAL A 230 15.86 -5.75 13.78
CA VAL A 230 16.75 -4.63 13.53
C VAL A 230 16.02 -3.72 12.55
N LEU A 231 15.74 -2.49 12.99
CA LEU A 231 15.02 -1.52 12.17
C LEU A 231 15.98 -0.98 11.11
N ILE A 232 15.63 -1.16 9.84
CA ILE A 232 16.45 -0.78 8.69
C ILE A 232 16.22 0.69 8.39
N PRO A 233 17.22 1.56 8.59
CA PRO A 233 17.05 2.98 8.37
C PRO A 233 17.25 3.38 6.90
N PRO A 234 16.97 4.65 6.55
CA PRO A 234 17.18 5.23 5.22
C PRO A 234 18.49 4.85 4.52
N GLY A 235 18.40 4.37 3.27
CA GLY A 235 19.54 4.23 2.36
C GLY A 235 20.41 2.98 2.56
N GLY A 236 20.08 2.08 3.49
CA GLY A 236 20.86 0.87 3.69
C GLY A 236 20.15 -0.42 3.27
N ARG A 237 20.95 -1.43 2.91
CA ARG A 237 20.49 -2.81 2.71
C ARG A 237 21.08 -3.72 3.79
N GLY A 238 20.22 -4.44 4.51
CA GLY A 238 20.63 -5.47 5.45
C GLY A 238 20.79 -5.02 6.90
N ARG A 239 21.07 -5.98 7.78
CA ARG A 239 20.96 -5.83 9.26
C ARG A 239 22.14 -5.10 9.92
N GLY A 240 23.08 -4.56 9.16
CA GLY A 240 24.34 -3.97 9.66
C GLY A 240 24.38 -2.45 9.68
N ILE A 241 23.32 -1.78 9.22
CA ILE A 241 23.34 -0.33 8.96
C ILE A 241 23.29 0.46 10.27
N ARG A 242 24.08 1.54 10.33
CA ARG A 242 24.03 2.57 11.36
C ARG A 242 23.53 3.87 10.75
N ILE A 243 22.86 4.69 11.55
CA ILE A 243 22.47 6.05 11.18
C ILE A 243 23.07 7.06 12.12
N LYS A 244 23.26 8.27 11.60
CA LYS A 244 23.59 9.43 12.42
C LYS A 244 22.31 9.99 13.02
N LEU A 245 22.19 9.85 14.34
CA LEU A 245 21.15 10.49 15.14
C LEU A 245 21.82 11.29 16.26
N PRO A 246 21.12 12.29 16.84
CA PRO A 246 21.55 12.86 18.11
C PRO A 246 21.85 11.76 19.14
N THR A 247 22.86 11.97 19.97
CA THR A 247 23.30 11.00 20.98
C THR A 247 22.13 10.55 21.85
N LEU A 248 21.80 9.26 21.81
CA LEU A 248 20.62 8.72 22.49
C LEU A 248 20.91 8.38 23.95
N GLU A 249 19.93 8.65 24.81
CA GLU A 249 19.83 8.18 26.19
C GLU A 249 18.59 7.31 26.39
N ILE A 250 18.56 6.49 27.45
CA ILE A 250 17.36 5.74 27.82
C ILE A 250 16.24 6.74 28.13
N GLY A 251 15.07 6.52 27.54
CA GLY A 251 13.91 7.41 27.64
C GLY A 251 13.80 8.46 26.54
N ASP A 252 14.84 8.66 25.70
CA ASP A 252 14.72 9.51 24.52
C ASP A 252 13.68 8.93 23.53
N LEU A 253 12.99 9.82 22.82
CA LEU A 253 11.95 9.46 21.86
C LEU A 253 12.49 9.50 20.42
N VAL A 254 12.25 8.42 19.69
CA VAL A 254 12.58 8.26 18.28
C VAL A 254 11.29 8.19 17.47
N ALA A 255 11.15 9.08 16.50
CA ALA A 255 10.01 9.14 15.59
C ALA A 255 10.37 8.54 14.24
N PHE A 256 9.55 7.60 13.78
CA PHE A 256 9.53 7.07 12.43
C PHE A 256 8.39 7.76 11.69
N GLU A 257 8.74 8.72 10.83
CA GLU A 257 7.78 9.51 10.06
C GLU A 257 7.28 8.71 8.85
N MET A 258 6.20 9.18 8.23
CA MET A 258 5.57 8.52 7.08
C MET A 258 5.02 7.11 7.38
N ALA A 259 4.74 6.80 8.65
CA ALA A 259 4.31 5.49 9.13
C ALA A 259 2.78 5.32 9.22
N GLY A 260 2.00 6.11 8.50
CA GLY A 260 0.53 6.01 8.53
C GLY A 260 -0.07 4.93 7.62
N ALA A 261 0.67 4.52 6.58
CA ALA A 261 0.23 3.46 5.68
C ALA A 261 0.80 2.10 6.11
N TYR A 262 -0.03 1.06 6.13
CA TYR A 262 0.29 -0.35 6.40
C TYR A 262 0.85 -0.70 7.79
N THR A 263 1.58 0.20 8.47
CA THR A 263 2.14 0.00 9.82
C THR A 263 1.06 -0.47 10.81
N ASN A 264 -0.10 0.19 10.83
CA ASN A 264 -1.21 -0.22 11.71
C ASN A 264 -1.93 -1.50 11.25
N VAL A 265 -1.82 -1.88 9.98
CA VAL A 265 -2.48 -3.09 9.44
C VAL A 265 -1.60 -4.32 9.65
N PHE A 266 -0.28 -4.16 9.55
CA PHE A 266 0.70 -5.21 9.76
C PHE A 266 1.10 -5.40 11.22
N ASN A 267 0.36 -4.84 12.17
CA ASN A 267 0.66 -5.04 13.59
C ASN A 267 0.45 -6.50 13.99
N LEU A 268 1.43 -7.06 14.70
CA LEU A 268 1.40 -8.46 15.14
C LEU A 268 1.63 -8.51 16.66
N PRO A 269 0.86 -9.30 17.43
CA PRO A 269 1.09 -9.47 18.86
C PRO A 269 2.26 -10.42 19.17
N PHE A 270 3.31 -10.39 18.35
CA PHE A 270 4.49 -11.23 18.53
C PHE A 270 5.18 -10.91 19.86
N ASN A 271 5.59 -11.93 20.61
CA ASN A 271 6.09 -11.82 21.99
C ASN A 271 5.11 -11.12 22.94
N CYS A 272 3.80 -11.34 22.78
CA CYS A 272 2.74 -10.72 23.58
C CYS A 272 2.81 -9.19 23.61
N LYS A 273 3.29 -8.58 22.52
CA LYS A 273 3.29 -7.12 22.40
C LYS A 273 1.89 -6.62 22.07
N THR A 274 1.34 -5.80 22.96
CA THR A 274 0.05 -5.18 22.72
C THR A 274 0.17 -4.01 21.76
N LYS A 275 -0.92 -3.72 21.05
CA LYS A 275 -0.99 -2.60 20.11
C LYS A 275 -0.87 -1.26 20.85
N PRO A 276 -0.07 -0.32 20.34
CA PRO A 276 0.02 1.02 20.92
C PRO A 276 -1.29 1.80 20.69
N PRO A 277 -1.53 2.87 21.47
CA PRO A 277 -2.65 3.77 21.21
C PRO A 277 -2.47 4.47 19.86
N ILE A 278 -3.58 4.87 19.24
CA ILE A 278 -3.60 5.76 18.07
C ILE A 278 -4.23 7.06 18.51
N ILE A 279 -3.52 8.16 18.28
CA ILE A 279 -3.95 9.51 18.63
C ILE A 279 -3.95 10.33 17.34
N PHE A 280 -5.05 11.00 17.04
CA PHE A 280 -5.11 11.99 15.97
C PHE A 280 -5.13 13.39 16.55
N ARG A 281 -4.63 14.34 15.76
CA ARG A 281 -4.84 15.76 16.01
C ARG A 281 -5.98 16.21 15.11
N ASP A 282 -7.07 16.72 15.69
CA ASP A 282 -8.21 17.20 14.92
C ASP A 282 -7.93 18.56 14.25
N SER A 283 -8.92 19.07 13.49
CA SER A 283 -8.83 20.35 12.78
C SER A 283 -8.67 21.56 13.71
N GLU A 284 -9.03 21.45 14.98
CA GLU A 284 -8.86 22.49 15.99
C GLU A 284 -7.52 22.37 16.73
N GLY A 285 -6.75 21.33 16.42
CA GLY A 285 -5.44 21.08 16.99
C GLY A 285 -5.47 20.26 18.29
N LYS A 286 -6.63 19.74 18.71
CA LYS A 286 -6.78 18.93 19.92
C LYS A 286 -6.39 17.48 19.65
N LEU A 287 -5.78 16.86 20.66
CA LEU A 287 -5.45 15.43 20.62
C LEU A 287 -6.68 14.59 20.97
N VAL A 288 -7.00 13.65 20.10
CA VAL A 288 -8.14 12.74 20.22
C VAL A 288 -7.62 11.30 20.18
N MET A 289 -7.99 10.50 21.18
CA MET A 289 -7.68 9.08 21.21
C MET A 289 -8.61 8.33 20.26
N ALA A 290 -8.06 7.84 19.16
CA ALA A 290 -8.80 7.11 18.13
C ALA A 290 -8.87 5.61 18.42
N ARG A 291 -7.79 5.08 19.00
CA ARG A 291 -7.72 3.73 19.54
C ARG A 291 -6.96 3.78 20.86
N ALA A 292 -7.54 3.21 21.92
CA ALA A 292 -6.82 3.01 23.16
C ALA A 292 -5.62 2.07 22.97
N ARG A 293 -4.69 2.08 23.93
CA ARG A 293 -3.70 1.01 24.03
C ARG A 293 -4.43 -0.30 24.30
N GLU A 294 -3.99 -1.37 23.67
CA GLU A 294 -4.47 -2.71 23.95
C GLU A 294 -3.81 -3.21 25.26
N ASP A 295 -4.61 -3.83 26.12
CA ASP A 295 -4.16 -4.43 27.37
C ASP A 295 -3.75 -5.89 27.15
N ILE A 296 -2.97 -6.48 28.06
CA ILE A 296 -2.48 -7.85 27.87
C ILE A 296 -3.63 -8.86 27.85
N GLU A 297 -4.70 -8.58 28.59
CA GLU A 297 -5.94 -9.37 28.64
C GLU A 297 -6.65 -9.43 27.28
N ASP A 298 -6.51 -8.40 26.44
CA ASP A 298 -7.11 -8.38 25.11
C ASP A 298 -6.56 -9.50 24.22
N LEU A 299 -5.29 -9.87 24.41
CA LEU A 299 -4.64 -10.93 23.63
C LEU A 299 -5.24 -12.31 23.87
N TYR A 300 -5.92 -12.52 25.00
CA TYR A 300 -6.49 -13.82 25.39
C TYR A 300 -7.99 -13.94 25.09
N LYS A 301 -8.63 -12.88 24.58
CA LYS A 301 -10.07 -12.90 24.27
C LYS A 301 -10.43 -13.98 23.23
N GLU A 302 -9.53 -14.26 22.29
CA GLU A 302 -9.74 -15.27 21.25
C GLU A 302 -9.37 -16.70 21.71
N GLU A 303 -8.56 -16.82 22.76
CA GLU A 303 -8.08 -18.10 23.32
C GLU A 303 -9.03 -18.67 24.38
N SER A 304 -10.01 -17.88 24.82
CA SER A 304 -11.01 -18.36 25.76
C SER A 304 -11.90 -19.40 25.07
N PRO A 305 -12.12 -20.59 25.67
CA PRO A 305 -13.04 -21.56 25.10
C PRO A 305 -14.41 -20.90 24.96
N ARG A 306 -14.90 -20.78 23.73
CA ARG A 306 -16.26 -20.31 23.47
C ARG A 306 -17.21 -21.28 24.16
N SER A 307 -17.78 -20.86 25.28
CA SER A 307 -18.89 -21.55 25.97
C SER A 307 -20.16 -21.47 25.14
#